data_AF-A0A920AGY7-F1
#
_entry.id   AF-A0A920AGY7-F1
#
_cell.length_a   1.000
_cell.length_b   1.000
_cell.length_c   1.000
_cell.angle_alpha   90.00
_cell.angle_beta   90.00
_cell.angle_gamma   90.00
#
_symmetry.space_group_name_H-M   'P 1'
#
loop_
_entity.id
_entity.type
_entity.pdbx_description
1 polymer ?
#
loop_
_entity_poly.entity_id
_entity_poly.type
_entity_poly.pdbx_seq_one_letter_code
_entity_poly.pdbx_strand_id
1 'polypeptide(L)'
;MNEVDNEGQIAALLPILCEQDADFAERVKAGRSDSKQYQKVIQAVFNAWVSPDCPTLDGTASWPDYLAGVRGALEEAMEQAESGSDTAIFTSGGTIATAVSWVLGVPHDQIYGFYEPVFNCSITRLIFSRGRVSLSNFNDTAHLQLLSQQLGEALVTYR
;
A
#
# COMPACT_ATOMS: atom_id res chain seq x y z
N MET A 1 10.79 -9.00 -5.14
CA MET A 1 9.61 -9.09 -4.24
C MET A 1 8.52 -8.29 -4.93
N ASN A 2 7.45 -8.93 -5.42
CA ASN A 2 6.64 -8.32 -6.49
C ASN A 2 5.29 -7.72 -6.03
N GLU A 3 4.75 -8.08 -4.86
CA GLU A 3 3.48 -7.52 -4.33
C GLU A 3 3.40 -7.67 -2.79
N VAL A 4 2.54 -6.89 -2.12
CA VAL A 4 2.17 -7.13 -0.72
C VAL A 4 1.37 -8.43 -0.64
N ASP A 5 1.76 -9.35 0.25
CA ASP A 5 1.05 -10.62 0.49
C ASP A 5 -0.17 -10.42 1.40
N ASN A 6 -1.20 -9.76 0.86
CA ASN A 6 -2.42 -9.46 1.62
C ASN A 6 -3.12 -10.74 2.12
N GLU A 7 -3.14 -11.80 1.31
CA GLU A 7 -3.81 -13.05 1.68
C GLU A 7 -3.07 -13.77 2.81
N GLY A 8 -1.74 -13.86 2.75
CA GLY A 8 -0.92 -14.43 3.82
C GLY A 8 -1.02 -13.62 5.12
N GLN A 9 -1.01 -12.29 5.03
CA GLN A 9 -1.22 -11.40 6.19
C GLN A 9 -2.58 -11.64 6.85
N ILE A 10 -3.66 -11.71 6.06
CA ILE A 10 -5.00 -12.02 6.58
C ILE A 10 -5.00 -13.40 7.23
N ALA A 11 -4.48 -14.42 6.54
CA ALA A 11 -4.46 -15.79 7.06
C ALA A 11 -3.71 -15.91 8.39
N ALA A 12 -2.58 -15.20 8.53
CA ALA A 12 -1.73 -15.26 9.71
C ALA A 12 -2.25 -14.40 10.88
N LEU A 13 -2.74 -13.18 10.62
CA LEU A 13 -3.12 -12.23 11.68
C LEU A 13 -4.57 -12.34 12.12
N LEU A 14 -5.48 -12.78 11.25
CA LEU A 14 -6.90 -12.83 11.58
C LEU A 14 -7.20 -13.71 12.82
N PRO A 15 -6.62 -14.92 12.99
CA PRO A 15 -6.81 -15.72 14.20
C PRO A 15 -6.36 -14.99 15.47
N ILE A 16 -5.21 -14.33 15.43
CA ILE A 16 -4.61 -13.60 16.56
C ILE A 16 -5.51 -12.43 16.97
N LEU A 17 -5.94 -11.62 16.00
CA LEU A 17 -6.79 -10.46 16.25
C LEU A 17 -8.18 -10.87 16.77
N CYS A 18 -8.74 -11.99 16.29
CA CYS A 18 -10.03 -12.50 16.79
C CYS A 18 -9.95 -13.02 18.22
N GLU A 19 -8.81 -13.60 18.63
CA GLU A 19 -8.60 -14.05 20.01
C GLU A 19 -8.46 -12.87 20.98
N GLN A 20 -7.87 -11.77 20.51
CA GLN A 20 -7.65 -10.56 21.31
C GLN A 20 -8.88 -9.67 21.44
N ASP A 21 -9.76 -9.65 20.44
CA ASP A 21 -10.93 -8.77 20.38
C ASP A 21 -12.18 -9.50 19.87
N ALA A 22 -13.15 -9.71 20.77
CA ALA A 22 -14.42 -10.36 20.46
C ALA A 22 -15.30 -9.52 19.51
N ASP A 23 -15.26 -8.20 19.59
CA ASP A 23 -16.00 -7.32 18.68
C ASP A 23 -15.39 -7.38 17.28
N PHE A 24 -14.06 -7.52 17.18
CA PHE A 24 -13.39 -7.77 15.91
C PHE A 24 -13.82 -9.11 15.30
N ALA A 25 -13.91 -10.18 16.10
CA ALA A 25 -14.39 -11.48 15.62
C ALA A 25 -15.82 -11.42 15.04
N GLU A 26 -16.72 -10.64 15.65
CA GLU A 26 -18.06 -10.39 15.09
C GLU A 26 -18.02 -9.60 13.78
N ARG A 27 -17.12 -8.62 13.65
CA ARG A 27 -16.91 -7.89 12.39
C ARG A 27 -16.41 -8.82 11.27
N VAL A 28 -15.50 -9.74 11.57
CA VAL A 28 -15.03 -10.75 10.62
C VAL A 28 -16.19 -11.63 10.12
N LYS A 29 -17.08 -12.07 11.02
CA LYS A 29 -18.27 -12.83 10.63
C LYS A 29 -19.18 -12.02 9.71
N ALA A 30 -19.45 -10.75 10.05
CA ALA A 30 -20.26 -9.86 9.24
C ALA A 30 -19.62 -9.53 7.87
N GLY A 31 -18.29 -9.44 7.81
CA GLY A 31 -17.52 -9.20 6.59
C GLY A 31 -17.70 -10.25 5.49
N ARG A 32 -18.23 -11.44 5.83
CA ARG A 32 -18.56 -12.47 4.83
C ARG A 32 -19.71 -12.09 3.90
N SER A 33 -20.57 -11.16 4.32
CA SER A 33 -21.73 -10.71 3.54
C SER A 33 -21.85 -9.19 3.43
N ASP A 34 -21.04 -8.41 4.16
CA ASP A 34 -21.00 -6.95 4.11
C ASP A 34 -19.60 -6.45 3.74
N SER A 35 -19.48 -5.86 2.54
CA SER A 35 -18.22 -5.32 2.03
C SER A 35 -17.65 -4.20 2.89
N LYS A 36 -18.48 -3.39 3.55
CA LYS A 36 -17.99 -2.32 4.44
C LYS A 36 -17.37 -2.89 5.71
N GLN A 37 -17.90 -3.99 6.22
CA GLN A 37 -17.29 -4.68 7.36
C GLN A 37 -16.01 -5.39 6.92
N TYR A 38 -16.01 -5.99 5.73
CA TYR A 38 -14.81 -6.59 5.16
C TYR A 38 -13.67 -5.57 5.04
N GLN A 39 -13.93 -4.36 4.54
CA GLN A 39 -12.90 -3.31 4.46
C GLN A 39 -12.32 -2.93 5.82
N LYS A 40 -13.15 -2.87 6.87
CA LYS A 40 -12.66 -2.64 8.25
C LYS A 40 -11.77 -3.78 8.76
N VAL A 41 -12.04 -5.02 8.34
CA VAL A 41 -11.17 -6.17 8.65
C VAL A 41 -9.82 -6.03 7.95
N ILE A 42 -9.81 -5.67 6.66
CA ILE A 42 -8.57 -5.41 5.91
C ILE A 42 -7.77 -4.30 6.55
N GLN A 43 -8.42 -3.19 6.92
CA GLN A 43 -7.78 -2.08 7.64
C GLN A 43 -7.11 -2.54 8.95
N ALA A 44 -7.83 -3.32 9.77
CA ALA A 44 -7.31 -3.80 11.04
C ALA A 44 -6.11 -4.75 10.84
N VAL A 45 -6.21 -5.68 9.89
CA VAL A 45 -5.12 -6.61 9.56
C VAL A 45 -3.89 -5.85 9.06
N PHE A 46 -4.06 -4.91 8.14
CA PHE A 46 -2.96 -4.09 7.63
C PHE A 46 -2.29 -3.30 8.75
N ASN A 47 -3.08 -2.62 9.59
CA ASN A 47 -2.56 -1.84 10.72
C ASN A 47 -1.83 -2.70 11.75
N ALA A 48 -2.31 -3.93 11.98
CA ALA A 48 -1.63 -4.89 12.84
C ALA A 48 -0.30 -5.35 12.22
N TRP A 49 -0.25 -5.60 10.91
CA TRP A 49 0.97 -6.01 10.22
C TRP A 49 2.05 -4.94 10.23
N VAL A 50 1.70 -3.68 9.99
CA VAL A 50 2.68 -2.57 9.98
C VAL A 50 3.07 -2.10 11.39
N SER A 51 2.37 -2.57 12.43
CA SER A 51 2.65 -2.23 13.81
C SER A 51 4.03 -2.74 14.24
N PRO A 52 4.79 -1.99 15.05
CA PRO A 52 6.02 -2.50 15.68
C PRO A 52 5.76 -3.70 16.60
N ASP A 53 4.51 -3.86 17.08
CA ASP A 53 4.10 -4.97 17.93
C ASP A 53 3.63 -6.22 17.14
N CYS A 54 3.72 -6.19 15.80
CA CYS A 54 3.36 -7.34 14.98
C CYS A 54 4.24 -8.55 15.35
N PRO A 55 3.67 -9.72 15.68
CA PRO A 55 4.45 -10.91 15.89
C PRO A 55 5.11 -11.36 14.57
N THR A 56 6.14 -12.19 14.67
CA THR A 56 6.68 -12.89 13.50
C THR A 56 5.60 -13.78 12.90
N LEU A 57 5.35 -13.61 11.60
CA LEU A 57 4.37 -14.38 10.86
C LEU A 57 5.10 -15.43 10.02
N ASP A 58 4.76 -16.70 10.20
CA ASP A 58 5.30 -17.78 9.38
C ASP A 58 4.78 -17.67 7.95
N GLY A 59 5.68 -17.73 6.95
CA GLY A 59 5.31 -17.74 5.54
C GLY A 59 5.02 -16.38 4.91
N THR A 60 5.04 -15.29 5.67
CA THR A 60 4.82 -13.92 5.19
C THR A 60 5.96 -13.01 5.67
N ALA A 61 6.38 -12.06 4.83
CA ALA A 61 7.44 -11.12 5.20
C ALA A 61 7.00 -10.18 6.34
N SER A 62 7.93 -9.87 7.25
CA SER A 62 7.72 -8.84 8.26
C SER A 62 7.59 -7.45 7.62
N TRP A 63 6.89 -6.53 8.28
CA TRP A 63 6.82 -5.14 7.81
C TRP A 63 8.21 -4.49 7.66
N PRO A 64 9.15 -4.60 8.63
CA PRO A 64 10.50 -4.07 8.47
C PRO A 64 11.23 -4.60 7.23
N ASP A 65 11.13 -5.91 6.95
CA ASP A 65 11.78 -6.53 5.79
C ASP A 65 11.14 -6.02 4.48
N TYR A 66 9.81 -5.91 4.45
CA TYR A 66 9.09 -5.39 3.30
C TYR A 66 9.45 -3.92 3.03
N LEU A 67 9.40 -3.07 4.05
CA LEU A 67 9.79 -1.66 3.97
C LEU A 67 11.24 -1.50 3.51
N ALA A 68 12.18 -2.29 4.06
CA ALA A 68 13.58 -2.27 3.65
C ALA A 68 13.75 -2.67 2.18
N GLY A 69 13.01 -3.68 1.72
CA GLY A 69 13.00 -4.10 0.32
C GLY A 69 12.48 -3.01 -0.63
N VAL A 70 11.36 -2.36 -0.30
CA VAL A 70 10.79 -1.26 -1.10
C VAL A 70 11.73 -0.06 -1.14
N ARG A 71 12.29 0.31 0.02
CA ARG A 71 13.27 1.39 0.12
C ARG A 71 14.50 1.09 -0.73
N GLY A 72 15.09 -0.10 -0.59
CA GLY A 72 16.30 -0.48 -1.32
C GLY A 72 16.09 -0.46 -2.83
N ALA A 73 14.95 -0.97 -3.31
CA ALA A 73 14.60 -0.93 -4.73
C ALA A 73 14.44 0.52 -5.25
N LEU A 74 13.87 1.41 -4.45
CA LEU A 74 13.72 2.82 -4.81
C LEU A 74 15.07 3.56 -4.80
N GLU A 75 15.92 3.30 -3.81
CA GLU A 75 17.29 3.82 -3.74
C GLU A 75 18.11 3.36 -4.95
N GLU A 76 18.07 2.07 -5.31
CA GLU A 76 18.74 1.53 -6.49
C GLU A 76 18.25 2.20 -7.79
N ALA A 77 16.94 2.36 -7.95
CA ALA A 77 16.37 3.03 -9.12
C ALA A 77 16.84 4.49 -9.25
N MET A 78 16.94 5.21 -8.13
CA MET A 78 17.44 6.59 -8.11
C MET A 78 18.94 6.68 -8.41
N GLU A 79 19.74 5.69 -7.97
CA GLU A 79 21.18 5.62 -8.26
C GLU A 79 21.47 5.32 -9.73
N GLN A 80 20.63 4.50 -10.38
CA GLN A 80 20.77 4.14 -11.79
C GLN A 80 20.20 5.18 -12.76
N ALA A 81 19.38 6.11 -12.28
CA ALA A 81 18.73 7.11 -13.12
C ALA A 81 19.71 8.14 -13.69
N GLU A 82 19.62 8.41 -15.00
CA GLU A 82 20.37 9.49 -15.62
C GLU A 82 19.88 10.86 -15.12
N SER A 83 20.80 11.80 -14.89
CA SER A 83 20.48 13.13 -14.39
C SER A 83 19.49 13.85 -15.32
N GLY A 84 18.34 14.24 -14.78
CA GLY A 84 17.30 14.97 -15.53
C GLY A 84 16.41 14.06 -16.39
N SER A 85 16.51 12.74 -16.24
CA SER A 85 15.58 11.79 -16.84
C SER A 85 14.44 11.42 -15.89
N ASP A 86 13.39 10.81 -16.46
CA ASP A 86 12.29 10.23 -15.72
C ASP A 86 12.44 8.70 -15.71
N THR A 87 12.30 8.07 -14.54
CA THR A 87 12.24 6.61 -14.36
C THR A 87 10.80 6.19 -14.03
N ALA A 88 10.25 5.26 -14.80
CA ALA A 88 8.92 4.69 -14.54
C ALA A 88 9.03 3.34 -13.84
N ILE A 89 8.31 3.16 -12.72
CA ILE A 89 8.23 1.92 -11.96
C ILE A 89 6.77 1.46 -11.93
N PHE A 90 6.52 0.20 -12.30
CA PHE A 90 5.19 -0.42 -12.26
C PHE A 90 5.11 -1.34 -11.04
N THR A 91 4.15 -1.07 -10.15
CA THR A 91 4.01 -1.81 -8.90
C THR A 91 2.59 -1.75 -8.33
N SER A 92 2.37 -2.36 -7.16
CA SER A 92 1.09 -2.44 -6.47
C SER A 92 0.81 -1.22 -5.57
N GLY A 93 -0.46 -0.99 -5.22
CA GLY A 93 -0.85 0.11 -4.32
C GLY A 93 -0.24 0.01 -2.93
N GLY A 94 -0.05 -1.19 -2.39
CA GLY A 94 0.62 -1.38 -1.10
C GLY A 94 2.10 -1.01 -1.16
N THR A 95 2.78 -1.33 -2.27
CA THR A 95 4.16 -0.89 -2.52
C THR A 95 4.24 0.64 -2.65
N ILE A 96 3.30 1.27 -3.36
CA ILE A 96 3.23 2.73 -3.50
C ILE A 96 3.04 3.39 -2.14
N ALA A 97 2.08 2.91 -1.34
CA ALA A 97 1.83 3.44 0.00
C ALA A 97 3.05 3.29 0.92
N THR A 98 3.78 2.17 0.80
CA THR A 98 5.03 1.92 1.54
C THR A 98 6.16 2.86 1.12
N ALA A 99 6.31 3.12 -0.18
CA ALA A 99 7.31 4.06 -0.67
C ALA A 99 6.99 5.50 -0.21
N VAL A 100 5.72 5.89 -0.30
CA VAL A 100 5.26 7.22 0.15
C VAL A 100 5.41 7.39 1.66
N SER A 101 5.06 6.36 2.45
CA SER A 101 5.20 6.41 3.91
C SER A 101 6.65 6.57 4.33
N TRP A 102 7.58 5.89 3.66
CA TRP A 102 9.02 6.07 3.87
C TRP A 102 9.48 7.50 3.53
N VAL A 103 9.13 8.00 2.34
CA VAL A 103 9.55 9.35 1.88
C VAL A 103 9.04 10.45 2.80
N LEU A 104 7.82 10.32 3.32
CA LEU A 104 7.18 11.33 4.16
C LEU A 104 7.40 11.11 5.67
N GLY A 105 8.01 9.99 6.09
CA GLY A 105 8.17 9.65 7.50
C GLY A 105 6.84 9.41 8.22
N VAL A 106 5.88 8.78 7.54
CA VAL A 106 4.54 8.53 8.06
C VAL A 106 4.60 7.46 9.16
N PRO A 107 3.99 7.68 10.33
CA PRO A 107 3.91 6.67 11.38
C PRO A 107 3.04 5.49 10.94
N HIS A 108 3.31 4.30 11.49
CA HIS A 108 2.72 3.04 11.02
C HIS A 108 1.18 3.05 11.00
N ASP A 109 0.55 3.70 11.99
CA ASP A 109 -0.90 3.81 12.17
C ASP A 109 -1.60 4.70 11.13
N GLN A 110 -0.85 5.44 10.31
CA GLN A 110 -1.37 6.32 9.27
C GLN A 110 -1.12 5.79 7.85
N ILE A 111 -0.33 4.72 7.69
CA ILE A 111 0.05 4.18 6.37
C ILE A 111 -1.16 3.68 5.60
N TYR A 112 -2.15 3.09 6.28
CA TYR A 112 -3.36 2.62 5.63
C TYR A 112 -4.13 3.73 4.90
N GLY A 113 -4.06 4.98 5.38
CA GLY A 113 -4.68 6.12 4.70
C GLY A 113 -4.07 6.44 3.33
N PHE A 114 -2.85 5.96 3.05
CA PHE A 114 -2.23 6.00 1.73
C PHE A 114 -2.50 4.74 0.93
N TYR A 115 -2.65 3.58 1.58
CA TYR A 115 -2.95 2.34 0.88
C TYR A 115 -4.39 2.30 0.37
N GLU A 116 -5.34 2.65 1.25
CA GLU A 116 -6.77 2.57 0.97
C GLU A 116 -7.09 3.28 -0.33
N PRO A 117 -6.83 4.57 -0.59
CA PRO A 117 -7.39 5.26 -1.75
C PRO A 117 -6.75 4.93 -3.11
N VAL A 118 -5.73 4.06 -3.19
CA VAL A 118 -4.96 3.89 -4.44
C VAL A 118 -5.83 3.34 -5.57
N PHE A 119 -5.97 4.11 -6.65
CA PHE A 119 -6.64 3.68 -7.87
C PHE A 119 -5.73 2.83 -8.73
N ASN A 120 -6.34 1.90 -9.47
CA ASN A 120 -5.63 1.14 -10.49
C ASN A 120 -5.10 2.09 -11.57
N CYS A 121 -3.87 1.83 -12.01
CA CYS A 121 -3.17 2.65 -13.01
C CYS A 121 -3.03 4.13 -12.61
N SER A 122 -3.11 4.45 -11.31
CA SER A 122 -2.76 5.78 -10.83
C SER A 122 -1.26 6.05 -10.96
N ILE A 123 -0.90 7.32 -11.08
CA ILE A 123 0.50 7.78 -11.13
C ILE A 123 0.85 8.47 -9.81
N THR A 124 1.91 8.00 -9.17
CA THR A 124 2.56 8.68 -8.04
C THR A 124 3.92 9.17 -8.50
N ARG A 125 4.22 10.45 -8.24
CA ARG A 125 5.46 11.11 -8.69
C ARG A 125 6.30 11.49 -7.48
N LEU A 126 7.51 10.95 -7.44
CA LEU A 126 8.56 11.34 -6.51
C LEU A 126 9.61 12.18 -7.25
N ILE A 127 10.09 13.24 -6.61
CA ILE A 127 11.21 14.05 -7.10
C ILE A 127 12.38 13.81 -6.17
N PHE A 128 13.53 13.46 -6.74
CA PHE A 128 14.75 13.21 -5.99
C PHE A 128 15.91 14.05 -6.50
N SER A 129 16.81 14.43 -5.59
CA SER A 129 18.09 15.07 -5.91
C SER A 129 19.05 14.91 -4.73
N ARG A 130 20.31 14.54 -5.00
CA ARG A 130 21.42 14.58 -4.02
C ARG A 130 21.02 14.08 -2.63
N GLY A 131 20.51 12.84 -2.54
CA GLY A 131 20.14 12.20 -1.28
C GLY A 131 18.83 12.69 -0.63
N ARG A 132 18.06 13.53 -1.32
CA ARG A 132 16.71 13.94 -0.89
C ARG A 132 15.68 13.37 -1.84
N VAL A 133 14.55 12.93 -1.28
CA VAL A 133 13.37 12.47 -2.02
C VAL A 133 12.16 13.22 -1.47
N SER A 134 11.24 13.60 -2.34
CA SER A 134 10.02 14.32 -1.99
C SER A 134 8.86 13.82 -2.83
N LEU A 135 7.66 13.82 -2.24
CA LEU A 135 6.43 13.52 -2.95
C LEU A 135 5.96 14.76 -3.72
N SER A 136 5.84 14.64 -5.05
CA SER A 136 5.29 15.71 -5.89
C SER A 136 3.80 15.52 -6.18
N ASN A 137 3.36 14.28 -6.38
CA ASN A 137 1.96 13.95 -6.63
C ASN A 137 1.69 12.51 -6.19
N PHE A 138 0.46 12.24 -5.74
CA PHE A 138 0.04 10.94 -5.27
C PHE A 138 -1.30 10.55 -5.89
N ASN A 139 -1.38 9.29 -6.35
CA ASN A 139 -2.63 8.68 -6.79
C ASN A 139 -3.37 9.42 -7.93
N ASP A 140 -2.61 9.95 -8.89
CA ASP A 140 -3.15 10.74 -10.00
C ASP A 140 -3.79 9.88 -11.08
N THR A 141 -5.02 10.22 -11.45
CA THR A 141 -5.81 9.54 -12.49
C THR A 141 -6.27 10.49 -13.58
N ALA A 142 -5.74 11.72 -13.66
CA ALA A 142 -6.18 12.72 -14.65
C ALA A 142 -6.10 12.20 -16.09
N HIS A 143 -5.08 11.41 -16.42
CA HIS A 143 -4.93 10.77 -17.72
C HIS A 143 -6.05 9.77 -18.03
N LEU A 144 -6.48 8.96 -17.05
CA LEU A 144 -7.61 8.03 -17.20
C LEU A 144 -8.95 8.76 -17.28
N GLN A 145 -9.11 9.87 -16.54
CA GLN A 145 -10.32 10.69 -16.57
C GLN A 145 -10.50 11.33 -17.95
N LEU A 146 -9.42 11.88 -18.53
CA LEU A 146 -9.44 12.42 -19.88
C LEU A 146 -9.80 11.34 -20.90
N LEU A 147 -9.17 10.16 -20.82
CA LEU A 147 -9.45 9.05 -21.73
C LEU A 147 -10.89 8.52 -21.59
N SER A 148 -11.40 8.43 -20.35
CA SER A 148 -12.78 8.07 -20.06
C SER A 148 -13.77 8.99 -20.79
N GLN A 149 -13.53 10.31 -20.76
CA GLN A 149 -14.36 11.28 -21.48
C GLN A 149 -14.26 11.14 -22.99
N GLN A 150 -13.05 10.88 -23.52
CA GLN A 150 -12.83 10.72 -24.96
C GLN A 150 -13.48 9.47 -25.54
N LEU A 151 -13.48 8.37 -24.78
CA LEU A 151 -14.04 7.08 -25.20
C LEU A 151 -15.51 6.91 -24.80
N GLY A 152 -16.03 7.72 -23.87
CA GLY A 152 -17.36 7.50 -23.30
C GLY A 152 -17.43 6.26 -22.39
N GLU A 153 -16.30 5.90 -21.77
CA GLU A 153 -16.15 4.71 -20.92
C GLU A 153 -15.79 5.11 -19.48
N ALA A 154 -15.98 4.20 -18.52
CA ALA A 154 -15.58 4.40 -17.13
C ALA A 154 -14.28 3.64 -16.82
N LEU A 155 -13.12 4.26 -17.09
CA LEU A 155 -11.81 3.60 -16.93
C LEU A 155 -11.18 3.74 -15.55
N VAL A 156 -11.60 4.74 -14.76
CA VAL A 156 -11.11 4.92 -13.39
C VAL A 156 -11.72 3.83 -12.51
N THR A 157 -10.90 2.90 -12.05
CA THR A 157 -11.31 1.80 -11.18
C THR A 157 -10.50 1.78 -9.90
N TYR A 158 -11.16 1.30 -8.84
CA TYR A 158 -10.64 1.22 -7.49
C TYR A 158 -10.81 -0.22 -6.98
N ARG A 159 -9.93 -0.69 -6.09
CA ARG A 159 -9.95 -2.06 -5.54
C ARG A 159 -10.67 -2.13 -4.20
#